data_AF-A0A956BLB7-F1
#
_entry.id   AF-A0A956BLB7-F1
#
_cell.length_a   1.000
_cell.length_b   1.000
_cell.length_c   1.000
_cell.angle_alpha   90.00
_cell.angle_beta   90.00
_cell.angle_gamma   90.00
#
_symmetry.space_group_name_H-M   'P 1'
#
loop_
_entity.id
_entity.type
_entity.pdbx_description
1 polymer ?
#
loop_
_entity_poly.entity_id
_entity_poly.type
_entity_poly.pdbx_seq_one_letter_code
_entity_poly.pdbx_strand_id
1 'polypeptide(L)'
;MGNGIGGGSPLEDALAAHRLPPAPPSPWRALDHATLVGTYQGALDEVRWGYEGGWLRSQVRRAVYRRRWFEIVLVTFDRVLVLCLRDEGTSGALWLATDGVQEHLLARPLRSLAVGAFAGEGCEALVRVPDGRCSLRREPGDSAWTLELATEAVEGTLRLETVGGPAPVTIIGERAHRRPTLTSHWTCLPTTGRLRIDGVEVDLDGALASLEYTNAFHEGLPTWRTVLGTGRTAGRAPFALAVGSGERNAGQHEAAVWLDGEVVASEPVGIWRREGSWRLEGSGWDVRFTAVDVTREPVRRPFGTTGVSRWVGAFEGLVPGPTGLLDVTGARGICALHGSV
;
A
#
# COMPACT_ATOMS: atom_id res chain seq x y z
N MET A 1 35.29 -37.55 -17.74
CA MET A 1 34.71 -36.81 -16.61
C MET A 1 34.82 -35.32 -16.95
N GLY A 2 33.79 -34.76 -17.57
CA GLY A 2 33.73 -33.33 -17.89
C GLY A 2 32.93 -32.63 -16.80
N ASN A 3 33.59 -31.82 -15.98
CA ASN A 3 32.93 -30.90 -15.05
C ASN A 3 32.45 -29.70 -15.87
N GLY A 4 31.17 -29.70 -16.24
CA GLY A 4 30.51 -28.53 -16.81
C GLY A 4 30.35 -27.48 -15.71
N ILE A 5 31.19 -26.45 -15.75
CA ILE A 5 30.96 -25.21 -15.00
C ILE A 5 29.84 -24.49 -15.76
N GLY A 6 28.60 -24.70 -15.34
CA GLY A 6 27.47 -23.91 -15.79
C GLY A 6 27.62 -22.49 -15.27
N GLY A 7 28.28 -21.63 -16.04
CA GLY A 7 28.21 -20.19 -15.82
C GLY A 7 26.79 -19.75 -16.16
N GLY A 8 26.01 -19.38 -15.14
CA GLY A 8 24.75 -18.69 -15.33
C GLY A 8 24.95 -17.45 -16.20
N SER A 9 23.93 -17.07 -16.96
CA SER A 9 24.03 -15.87 -17.78
C SER A 9 24.17 -14.63 -16.86
N PRO A 10 24.95 -13.60 -17.22
CA PRO A 10 25.05 -12.37 -16.43
C PRO A 10 23.70 -11.70 -16.13
N LEU A 11 22.69 -11.96 -16.97
CA LEU A 11 21.30 -11.51 -16.74
C LEU A 11 20.64 -12.31 -15.61
N GLU A 12 20.89 -13.61 -15.51
CA GLU A 12 20.33 -14.47 -14.46
C GLU A 12 20.95 -14.13 -13.10
N ASP A 13 22.25 -13.86 -13.05
CA ASP A 13 22.94 -13.42 -11.83
C ASP A 13 22.49 -12.02 -11.39
N ALA A 14 22.24 -11.11 -12.33
CA ALA A 14 21.67 -9.79 -12.04
C ALA A 14 20.22 -9.90 -11.52
N LEU A 15 19.39 -10.75 -12.12
CA LEU A 15 18.01 -10.96 -11.66
C LEU A 15 17.94 -11.69 -10.31
N ALA A 16 18.88 -12.58 -10.02
CA ALA A 16 18.97 -13.25 -8.72
C ALA A 16 19.26 -12.26 -7.57
N ALA A 17 20.01 -11.18 -7.83
CA ALA A 17 20.27 -10.13 -6.85
C ALA A 17 19.03 -9.31 -6.45
N HIS A 18 17.96 -9.38 -7.25
CA HIS A 18 16.71 -8.64 -7.03
C HIS A 18 15.57 -9.47 -6.44
N ARG A 19 15.83 -10.74 -6.11
CA ARG A 19 14.86 -11.62 -5.44
C ARG A 19 14.80 -11.31 -3.95
N LEU A 20 13.58 -11.11 -3.45
CA LEU A 20 13.34 -10.93 -2.03
C LEU A 20 13.33 -12.29 -1.31
N PRO A 21 13.82 -12.36 -0.06
CA PRO A 21 13.61 -13.53 0.77
C PRO A 21 12.10 -13.75 1.03
N PRO A 22 11.65 -14.99 1.30
CA PRO A 22 10.26 -15.25 1.65
C PRO A 22 9.88 -14.55 2.96
N ALA A 23 8.64 -14.09 3.06
CA ALA A 23 8.09 -13.51 4.27
C ALA A 23 8.24 -14.49 5.44
N PRO A 24 8.66 -14.03 6.63
CA PRO A 24 8.72 -14.89 7.80
C PRO A 24 7.30 -15.33 8.17
N PRO A 25 7.11 -16.40 8.97
CA PRO A 25 5.76 -16.79 9.43
C PRO A 25 5.15 -15.82 10.47
N SER A 26 5.96 -14.90 11.00
CA SER A 26 5.58 -13.89 12.00
C SER A 26 6.52 -12.69 11.84
N PRO A 27 6.09 -11.45 12.15
CA PRO A 27 6.97 -10.29 12.02
C PRO A 27 8.00 -10.14 13.16
N TRP A 28 8.05 -11.11 14.09
CA TRP A 28 8.97 -11.13 15.22
C TRP A 28 9.41 -12.55 15.57
N ARG A 29 10.58 -12.67 16.21
CA ARG A 29 11.13 -13.96 16.67
C ARG A 29 10.52 -14.39 18.00
N ALA A 30 10.03 -15.63 18.06
CA ALA A 30 9.40 -16.19 19.26
C ALA A 30 10.27 -16.13 20.52
N LEU A 31 11.58 -16.34 20.38
CA LEU A 31 12.51 -16.51 21.50
C LEU A 31 12.76 -15.20 22.29
N ASP A 32 12.92 -14.08 21.59
CA ASP A 32 13.41 -12.81 22.16
C ASP A 32 12.58 -11.59 21.76
N HIS A 33 11.48 -11.82 21.04
CA HIS A 33 10.58 -10.79 20.51
C HIS A 33 11.28 -9.73 19.66
N ALA A 34 12.44 -10.05 19.06
CA ALA A 34 13.08 -9.17 18.11
C ALA A 34 12.26 -9.05 16.82
N THR A 35 12.08 -7.82 16.36
CA THR A 35 11.45 -7.53 15.07
C THR A 35 12.29 -8.11 13.95
N LEU A 36 11.68 -8.82 13.01
CA LEU A 36 12.36 -9.37 11.84
C LEU A 36 12.46 -8.32 10.74
N VAL A 37 13.28 -7.31 10.98
CA VAL A 37 13.46 -6.15 10.08
C VAL A 37 13.96 -6.59 8.71
N GLY A 38 13.32 -6.09 7.64
CA GLY A 38 13.69 -6.36 6.26
C GLY A 38 12.52 -6.22 5.28
N THR A 39 12.79 -6.54 4.02
CA THR A 39 11.82 -6.56 2.92
C THR A 39 11.72 -7.98 2.39
N TYR A 40 10.50 -8.48 2.23
CA TYR A 40 10.23 -9.89 1.95
C TYR A 40 9.15 -10.06 0.87
N GLN A 41 9.20 -11.16 0.14
CA GLN A 41 8.14 -11.58 -0.77
C GLN A 41 7.19 -12.55 -0.06
N GLY A 42 5.89 -12.31 -0.17
CA GLY A 42 4.85 -13.06 0.51
C GLY A 42 4.12 -12.21 1.54
N ALA A 43 2.97 -12.71 2.00
CA ALA A 43 2.11 -12.04 2.96
C ALA A 43 2.38 -12.52 4.38
N LEU A 44 2.13 -11.63 5.33
CA LEU A 44 1.78 -12.01 6.69
C LEU A 44 0.27 -11.91 6.84
N ASP A 45 -0.41 -13.04 7.07
CA ASP A 45 -1.85 -13.01 7.30
C ASP A 45 -2.17 -12.27 8.60
N GLU A 46 -1.53 -12.64 9.72
CA GLU A 46 -1.73 -12.00 11.01
C GLU A 46 -0.55 -11.11 11.43
N VAL A 47 -0.83 -9.84 11.69
CA VAL A 47 0.13 -8.84 12.17
C VAL A 47 -0.23 -8.40 13.59
N ARG A 48 0.00 -9.29 14.55
CA ARG A 48 -0.07 -8.97 15.98
C ARG A 48 1.30 -8.62 16.52
N TRP A 49 1.48 -7.32 16.77
CA TRP A 49 2.59 -6.85 17.58
C TRP A 49 2.41 -7.34 19.01
N GLY A 50 3.33 -8.21 19.43
CA GLY A 50 3.20 -9.08 20.61
C GLY A 50 2.69 -8.37 21.86
N TYR A 51 1.74 -9.01 22.54
CA TYR A 51 1.29 -8.60 23.87
C TYR A 51 2.29 -8.97 24.98
N GLU A 52 3.36 -9.69 24.62
CA GLU A 52 4.12 -10.53 25.55
C GLU A 52 5.53 -10.03 25.90
N GLY A 53 6.09 -9.05 25.16
CA GLY A 53 7.55 -8.83 25.20
C GLY A 53 8.07 -7.40 25.05
N GLY A 54 7.48 -6.39 25.71
CA GLY A 54 8.09 -5.04 25.83
C GLY A 54 7.45 -3.93 25.00
N TRP A 55 6.47 -4.26 24.16
CA TRP A 55 5.64 -3.30 23.44
C TRP A 55 4.60 -2.66 24.38
N LEU A 56 4.19 -1.42 24.11
CA LEU A 56 3.31 -0.58 24.96
C LEU A 56 2.18 -1.40 25.63
N ARG A 57 2.39 -1.81 26.90
CA ARG A 57 1.45 -2.69 27.63
C ARG A 57 0.12 -2.01 27.94
N SER A 58 0.15 -0.69 28.09
CA SER A 58 -1.04 0.11 28.37
C SER A 58 -1.94 0.21 27.13
N GLN A 59 -3.21 -0.17 27.28
CA GLN A 59 -4.24 0.00 26.26
C GLN A 59 -4.34 1.46 25.79
N VAL A 60 -4.20 2.41 26.71
CA VAL A 60 -4.21 3.85 26.39
C VAL A 60 -3.03 4.21 25.50
N ARG A 61 -1.83 3.76 25.86
CA ARG A 61 -0.64 4.00 25.02
C ARG A 61 -0.79 3.36 23.64
N ARG A 62 -1.39 2.17 23.55
CA ARG A 62 -1.68 1.56 22.24
C ARG A 62 -2.66 2.39 21.43
N ALA A 63 -3.75 2.86 22.02
CA ALA A 63 -4.70 3.74 21.34
C ALA A 63 -4.04 5.05 20.87
N VAL A 64 -3.05 5.56 21.61
CA VAL A 64 -2.34 6.79 21.24
C VAL A 64 -1.34 6.60 20.10
N TYR A 65 -0.59 5.49 20.07
CA TYR A 65 0.55 5.31 19.16
C TYR A 65 0.30 4.33 18.01
N ARG A 66 -0.61 3.36 18.17
CA ARG A 66 -0.90 2.37 17.14
C ARG A 66 -1.69 3.03 16.03
N ARG A 67 -1.28 2.78 14.79
CA ARG A 67 -1.97 3.16 13.58
C ARG A 67 -2.11 1.94 12.70
N ARG A 68 -3.31 1.73 12.17
CA ARG A 68 -3.57 0.69 11.18
C ARG A 68 -4.39 1.26 10.05
N TRP A 69 -4.09 0.89 8.83
CA TRP A 69 -4.94 1.28 7.71
C TRP A 69 -4.82 0.31 6.56
N PHE A 70 -5.89 0.29 5.78
CA PHE A 70 -5.86 -0.19 4.41
C PHE A 70 -5.92 1.02 3.49
N GLU A 71 -5.05 1.04 2.49
CA GLU A 71 -5.14 1.95 1.35
C GLU A 71 -5.32 1.13 0.08
N ILE A 72 -6.34 1.46 -0.70
CA ILE A 72 -6.71 0.75 -1.92
C ILE A 72 -6.63 1.76 -3.06
N VAL A 73 -5.82 1.44 -4.07
CA VAL A 73 -5.72 2.21 -5.32
C VAL A 73 -6.32 1.34 -6.41
N LEU A 74 -7.51 1.69 -6.87
CA LEU A 74 -8.21 1.04 -7.96
C LEU A 74 -7.99 1.85 -9.24
N VAL A 75 -7.53 1.19 -10.30
CA VAL A 75 -7.31 1.80 -11.61
C VAL A 75 -8.23 1.12 -12.62
N THR A 76 -9.13 1.91 -13.22
CA THR A 76 -9.92 1.52 -14.40
C THR A 76 -9.27 2.08 -15.66
N PHE A 77 -9.89 1.90 -16.82
CA PHE A 77 -9.41 2.47 -18.07
C PHE A 77 -9.41 4.01 -18.07
N ASP A 78 -10.36 4.62 -17.37
CA ASP A 78 -10.64 6.06 -17.44
C ASP A 78 -10.50 6.78 -16.10
N ARG A 79 -10.44 6.07 -14.98
CA ARG A 79 -10.43 6.64 -13.63
C ARG A 79 -9.39 5.97 -12.72
N VAL A 80 -8.97 6.73 -11.72
CA VAL A 80 -8.34 6.20 -10.51
C VAL A 80 -9.27 6.47 -9.35
N LEU A 81 -9.51 5.45 -8.53
CA LEU A 81 -10.15 5.59 -7.24
C LEU A 81 -9.15 5.23 -6.15
N VAL A 82 -9.09 6.07 -5.13
CA VAL A 82 -8.22 5.85 -3.99
C VAL A 82 -9.08 5.86 -2.75
N LEU A 83 -8.99 4.80 -1.97
CA LEU A 83 -9.79 4.57 -0.78
C LEU A 83 -8.87 4.26 0.39
N CYS A 84 -9.07 4.91 1.54
CA CYS A 84 -8.31 4.63 2.75
C CYS A 84 -9.25 4.40 3.93
N LEU A 85 -9.15 3.22 4.56
CA LEU A 85 -9.81 2.87 5.82
C LEU A 85 -8.77 2.92 6.92
N ARG A 86 -8.85 3.89 7.82
CA ARG A 86 -7.78 4.16 8.80
C ARG A 86 -8.28 4.11 10.23
N ASP A 87 -7.58 3.32 11.05
CA ASP A 87 -7.62 3.28 12.52
C ASP A 87 -6.47 4.09 13.11
N GLU A 88 -6.81 5.27 13.63
CA GLU A 88 -5.91 6.17 14.35
C GLU A 88 -5.80 5.82 15.85
N GLY A 89 -6.39 4.70 16.28
CA GLY A 89 -6.41 4.18 17.64
C GLY A 89 -7.52 4.79 18.51
N THR A 90 -7.76 6.10 18.41
CA THR A 90 -8.88 6.78 19.09
C THR A 90 -9.98 7.27 18.15
N SER A 91 -9.74 7.22 16.84
CA SER A 91 -10.64 7.72 15.79
C SER A 91 -10.47 6.91 14.52
N GLY A 92 -11.45 7.00 13.63
CA GLY A 92 -11.37 6.42 12.30
C GLY A 92 -11.54 7.45 11.20
N ALA A 93 -11.04 7.12 10.03
CA ALA A 93 -11.27 7.91 8.83
C ALA A 93 -11.58 7.00 7.65
N LEU A 94 -12.58 7.40 6.87
CA LEU A 94 -12.76 6.97 5.51
C LEU A 94 -12.32 8.13 4.62
N TRP A 95 -11.47 7.83 3.67
CA TRP A 95 -11.07 8.81 2.68
C TRP A 95 -11.24 8.22 1.30
N LEU A 96 -11.84 9.00 0.41
CA LEU A 96 -12.15 8.64 -0.96
C LEU A 96 -11.69 9.78 -1.86
N ALA A 97 -10.92 9.48 -2.90
CA ALA A 97 -10.74 10.39 -4.01
C ALA A 97 -10.79 9.67 -5.34
N THR A 98 -11.33 10.36 -6.32
CA THR A 98 -11.28 10.00 -7.73
C THR A 98 -10.97 11.26 -8.54
N ASP A 99 -10.74 11.10 -9.84
CA ASP A 99 -10.56 12.19 -10.79
C ASP A 99 -11.82 13.11 -10.78
N GLY A 100 -11.82 14.14 -9.93
CA GLY A 100 -12.89 15.15 -9.82
C GLY A 100 -13.87 15.02 -8.64
N VAL A 101 -13.78 13.98 -7.80
CA VAL A 101 -14.59 13.84 -6.58
C VAL A 101 -13.68 13.56 -5.40
N GLN A 102 -13.84 14.31 -4.32
CA GLN A 102 -13.05 14.15 -3.11
C GLN A 102 -13.96 14.17 -1.89
N GLU A 103 -13.94 13.07 -1.14
CA GLU A 103 -14.63 12.98 0.14
C GLU A 103 -13.69 12.62 1.27
N HIS A 104 -13.79 13.37 2.35
CA HIS A 104 -13.13 13.06 3.60
C HIS A 104 -14.16 12.97 4.71
N LEU A 105 -14.36 11.77 5.22
CA LEU A 105 -15.38 11.49 6.21
C LEU A 105 -14.71 10.98 7.49
N LEU A 106 -14.72 11.84 8.51
CA LEU A 106 -14.19 11.50 9.84
C LEU A 106 -15.22 10.70 10.64
N ALA A 107 -14.83 9.51 11.08
CA ALA A 107 -15.65 8.69 11.98
C ALA A 107 -15.44 9.11 13.45
N ARG A 108 -16.54 9.37 14.17
CA ARG A 108 -16.52 9.72 15.61
C ARG A 108 -16.26 8.49 16.50
N PRO A 109 -15.69 8.63 17.72
CA PRO A 109 -15.04 7.51 18.42
C PRO A 109 -15.96 6.39 18.93
N LEU A 110 -15.33 5.22 19.14
CA LEU A 110 -15.67 4.07 19.99
C LEU A 110 -16.51 2.89 19.43
N ARG A 111 -17.32 3.04 18.38
CA ARG A 111 -18.09 1.90 17.80
C ARG A 111 -18.26 1.90 16.29
N SER A 112 -17.60 2.82 15.61
CA SER A 112 -17.71 3.10 14.18
C SER A 112 -16.54 2.56 13.37
N LEU A 113 -15.54 1.95 14.01
CA LEU A 113 -14.29 1.59 13.35
C LEU A 113 -13.67 0.32 13.93
N ALA A 114 -13.31 -0.61 13.05
CA ALA A 114 -12.38 -1.68 13.35
C ALA A 114 -11.46 -1.85 12.14
N VAL A 115 -10.15 -1.81 12.33
CA VAL A 115 -9.18 -2.36 11.37
C VAL A 115 -8.46 -3.50 12.08
N GLY A 116 -8.70 -4.71 11.58
CA GLY A 116 -8.19 -5.96 12.13
C GLY A 116 -6.67 -6.03 12.19
N ALA A 117 -6.18 -7.05 12.89
CA ALA A 117 -4.75 -7.39 12.87
C ALA A 117 -4.38 -8.22 11.62
N PHE A 118 -5.36 -8.67 10.85
CA PHE A 118 -5.13 -9.51 9.69
C PHE A 118 -5.04 -8.67 8.43
N ALA A 119 -3.95 -8.84 7.69
CA ALA A 119 -3.67 -8.13 6.44
C ALA A 119 -4.09 -8.95 5.21
N GLY A 120 -4.03 -10.29 5.32
CA GLY A 120 -4.42 -11.25 4.29
C GLY A 120 -5.75 -11.93 4.60
N GLU A 121 -5.72 -13.25 4.79
CA GLU A 121 -6.91 -14.03 5.17
C GLU A 121 -7.37 -13.73 6.60
N GLY A 122 -8.69 -13.74 6.81
CA GLY A 122 -9.30 -13.28 8.07
C GLY A 122 -9.31 -11.75 8.24
N CYS A 123 -8.96 -11.00 7.18
CA CYS A 123 -9.03 -9.54 7.17
C CYS A 123 -10.47 -9.08 7.44
N GLU A 124 -10.61 -8.16 8.39
CA GLU A 124 -11.83 -7.38 8.57
C GLU A 124 -11.47 -5.93 8.86
N ALA A 125 -12.01 -5.02 8.05
CA ALA A 125 -12.04 -3.60 8.34
C ALA A 125 -13.45 -3.05 8.11
N LEU A 126 -13.89 -2.14 8.97
CA LEU A 126 -15.19 -1.48 8.90
C LEU A 126 -15.01 -0.03 9.35
N VAL A 127 -15.52 0.90 8.56
CA VAL A 127 -15.69 2.32 8.92
C VAL A 127 -17.16 2.66 8.77
N ARG A 128 -17.76 3.28 9.80
CA ARG A 128 -19.09 3.90 9.75
C ARG A 128 -18.93 5.41 9.80
N VAL A 129 -19.52 6.07 8.83
CA VAL A 129 -19.54 7.52 8.64
C VAL A 129 -20.98 8.02 8.77
N PRO A 130 -21.24 9.33 8.98
CA PRO A 130 -22.60 9.82 9.24
C PRO A 130 -23.64 9.43 8.17
N ASP A 131 -23.21 9.32 6.92
CA ASP A 131 -23.99 9.06 5.72
C ASP A 131 -23.88 7.60 5.23
N GLY A 132 -23.15 6.73 5.95
CA GLY A 132 -22.83 5.44 5.36
C GLY A 132 -21.88 4.51 6.10
N ARG A 133 -21.42 3.49 5.38
CA ARG A 133 -20.40 2.55 5.83
C ARG A 133 -19.52 2.09 4.67
N CYS A 134 -18.29 1.73 5.02
CA CYS A 134 -17.34 1.04 4.16
C CYS A 134 -16.81 -0.17 4.91
N SER A 135 -16.72 -1.33 4.27
CA SER A 135 -16.10 -2.52 4.87
C SER A 135 -15.27 -3.30 3.88
N LEU A 136 -14.14 -3.80 4.36
CA LEU A 136 -13.23 -4.67 3.61
C LEU A 136 -13.10 -5.98 4.37
N ARG A 137 -13.35 -7.11 3.71
CA ARG A 137 -13.28 -8.43 4.31
C ARG A 137 -12.60 -9.43 3.40
N ARG A 138 -11.86 -10.38 3.98
CA ARG A 138 -11.42 -11.59 3.28
C ARG A 138 -11.53 -12.75 4.27
N GLU A 139 -12.50 -13.61 4.06
CA GLU A 139 -12.72 -14.76 4.93
C GLU A 139 -11.54 -15.75 4.83
N PRO A 140 -11.26 -16.54 5.88
CA PRO A 140 -10.28 -17.62 5.80
C PRO A 140 -10.57 -18.57 4.63
N GLY A 141 -9.56 -18.85 3.80
CA GLY A 141 -9.69 -19.67 2.59
C GLY A 141 -10.33 -18.98 1.38
N ASP A 142 -10.76 -17.71 1.46
CA ASP A 142 -11.32 -16.99 0.32
C ASP A 142 -10.20 -16.42 -0.59
N SER A 143 -10.47 -16.43 -1.90
CA SER A 143 -9.52 -15.96 -2.93
C SER A 143 -9.60 -14.47 -3.19
N ALA A 144 -10.45 -13.73 -2.49
CA ALA A 144 -10.62 -12.30 -2.73
C ALA A 144 -10.90 -11.51 -1.46
N TRP A 145 -10.51 -10.25 -1.48
CA TRP A 145 -11.15 -9.28 -0.59
C TRP A 145 -12.48 -8.84 -1.21
N THR A 146 -13.53 -8.78 -0.39
CA THR A 146 -14.78 -8.10 -0.70
C THR A 146 -14.76 -6.73 -0.04
N LEU A 147 -14.88 -5.68 -0.86
CA LEU A 147 -15.04 -4.32 -0.40
C LEU A 147 -16.47 -3.85 -0.71
N GLU A 148 -17.19 -3.46 0.35
CA GLU A 148 -18.52 -2.88 0.28
C GLU A 148 -18.41 -1.39 0.58
N LEU A 149 -18.99 -0.58 -0.30
CA LEU A 149 -19.11 0.87 -0.17
C LEU A 149 -20.60 1.21 -0.14
N ALA A 150 -21.02 1.99 0.84
CA ALA A 150 -22.39 2.46 0.98
C ALA A 150 -22.39 3.83 1.65
N THR A 151 -22.02 4.86 0.90
CA THR A 151 -22.01 6.28 1.26
C THR A 151 -22.82 7.08 0.24
N GLU A 152 -23.05 8.38 0.47
CA GLU A 152 -23.81 9.20 -0.48
C GLU A 152 -23.09 9.34 -1.83
N ALA A 153 -21.78 9.59 -1.83
CA ALA A 153 -21.01 9.77 -3.07
C ALA A 153 -20.57 8.46 -3.72
N VAL A 154 -20.34 7.39 -2.95
CA VAL A 154 -19.97 6.09 -3.52
C VAL A 154 -20.74 4.94 -2.92
N GLU A 155 -21.28 4.10 -3.80
CA GLU A 155 -21.86 2.81 -3.42
C GLU A 155 -21.40 1.70 -4.35
N GLY A 156 -21.38 0.48 -3.82
CA GLY A 156 -21.13 -0.71 -4.62
C GLY A 156 -20.49 -1.83 -3.84
N THR A 157 -20.24 -2.91 -4.56
CA THR A 157 -19.54 -4.08 -4.04
C THR A 157 -18.56 -4.54 -5.09
N LEU A 158 -17.32 -4.74 -4.67
CA LEU A 158 -16.25 -5.18 -5.55
C LEU A 158 -15.38 -6.23 -4.87
N ARG A 159 -14.82 -7.11 -5.69
CA ARG A 159 -13.94 -8.20 -5.31
C ARG A 159 -12.55 -7.95 -5.87
N LEU A 160 -11.55 -8.01 -5.00
CA LEU A 160 -10.13 -7.88 -5.34
C LEU A 160 -9.53 -9.29 -5.28
N GLU A 161 -9.41 -9.94 -6.43
CA GLU A 161 -8.97 -11.33 -6.53
C GLU A 161 -7.45 -11.44 -6.27
N THR A 162 -7.06 -12.37 -5.39
CA THR A 162 -5.66 -12.69 -5.11
C THR A 162 -5.11 -13.70 -6.10
N VAL A 163 -5.97 -14.55 -6.64
CA VAL A 163 -5.61 -15.53 -7.66
C VAL A 163 -5.33 -14.79 -8.97
N GLY A 164 -4.16 -15.08 -9.56
CA GLY A 164 -3.68 -14.39 -10.76
C GLY A 164 -2.98 -13.06 -10.48
N GLY A 165 -2.97 -12.58 -9.23
CA GLY A 165 -2.11 -11.51 -8.79
C GLY A 165 -0.70 -12.01 -8.44
N PRO A 166 0.33 -11.15 -8.49
CA PRO A 166 1.66 -11.48 -8.02
C PRO A 166 1.70 -11.74 -6.50
N ALA A 167 2.76 -12.38 -6.05
CA ALA A 167 3.06 -12.45 -4.63
C ALA A 167 3.24 -11.02 -4.06
N PRO A 168 2.65 -10.72 -2.89
CA PRO A 168 2.80 -9.42 -2.26
C PRO A 168 4.23 -9.19 -1.76
N VAL A 169 4.53 -7.94 -1.43
CA VAL A 169 5.77 -7.57 -0.73
C VAL A 169 5.44 -7.04 0.65
N THR A 170 6.13 -7.56 1.66
CA THR A 170 6.03 -7.12 3.05
C THR A 170 7.32 -6.46 3.50
N ILE A 171 7.21 -5.25 4.04
CA ILE A 171 8.29 -4.47 4.63
C ILE A 171 8.07 -4.43 6.13
N ILE A 172 9.08 -4.83 6.89
CA ILE A 172 9.09 -4.83 8.35
C ILE A 172 10.20 -3.91 8.82
N GLY A 173 9.85 -2.87 9.57
CA GLY A 173 10.77 -1.89 10.14
C GLY A 173 10.71 -1.84 11.65
N GLU A 174 11.76 -1.27 12.26
CA GLU A 174 11.83 -1.04 13.71
C GLU A 174 12.34 0.38 13.99
N ARG A 175 11.51 1.21 14.63
CA ARG A 175 11.86 2.58 15.04
C ARG A 175 12.53 2.59 16.43
N ALA A 176 12.92 3.79 16.87
CA ALA A 176 13.40 4.03 18.23
C ALA A 176 12.46 3.42 19.29
N HIS A 177 13.04 3.02 20.43
CA HIS A 177 12.34 2.28 21.49
C HIS A 177 11.72 0.97 20.98
N ARG A 178 12.39 0.38 19.99
CA ARG A 178 12.07 -0.85 19.27
C ARG A 178 10.75 -0.82 18.48
N ARG A 179 10.05 0.29 18.33
CA ARG A 179 8.64 0.28 17.86
C ARG A 179 8.49 -0.30 16.45
N PRO A 180 7.72 -1.39 16.28
CA PRO A 180 7.65 -2.05 14.99
C PRO A 180 6.70 -1.32 14.04
N THR A 181 7.00 -1.48 12.76
CA THR A 181 6.19 -1.01 11.62
C THR A 181 6.13 -2.11 10.59
N LEU A 182 4.97 -2.32 9.99
CA LEU A 182 4.81 -3.24 8.87
C LEU A 182 3.95 -2.61 7.81
N THR A 183 4.38 -2.75 6.56
CA THR A 183 3.60 -2.45 5.37
C THR A 183 3.57 -3.67 4.46
N SER A 184 2.41 -4.04 3.92
CA SER A 184 2.27 -5.09 2.91
C SER A 184 1.58 -4.54 1.68
N HIS A 185 2.14 -4.79 0.51
CA HIS A 185 1.58 -4.38 -0.79
C HIS A 185 1.14 -5.61 -1.56
N TRP A 186 -0.15 -5.67 -1.85
CA TRP A 186 -0.73 -6.50 -2.88
C TRP A 186 -1.01 -5.61 -4.08
N THR A 187 -0.55 -5.99 -5.25
CA THR A 187 -0.67 -5.16 -6.45
C THR A 187 -1.17 -5.99 -7.61
N CYS A 188 -1.60 -5.33 -8.69
CA CYS A 188 -2.16 -6.00 -9.87
C CYS A 188 -3.32 -6.97 -9.56
N LEU A 189 -4.12 -6.71 -8.51
CA LEU A 189 -5.25 -7.55 -8.15
C LEU A 189 -6.37 -7.37 -9.18
N PRO A 190 -6.75 -8.41 -9.94
CA PRO A 190 -7.91 -8.32 -10.82
C PRO A 190 -9.14 -7.94 -9.99
N THR A 191 -9.83 -6.89 -10.41
CA THR A 191 -10.98 -6.37 -9.68
C THR A 191 -12.24 -6.58 -10.48
N THR A 192 -13.29 -7.08 -9.84
CA THR A 192 -14.62 -7.23 -10.44
C THR A 192 -15.67 -6.61 -9.53
N GLY A 193 -16.86 -6.36 -10.08
CA GLY A 193 -17.98 -5.79 -9.34
C GLY A 193 -18.49 -4.53 -10.03
N ARG A 194 -19.23 -3.73 -9.27
CA ARG A 194 -19.83 -2.49 -9.77
C ARG A 194 -19.68 -1.40 -8.72
N LEU A 195 -19.37 -0.20 -9.19
CA LEU A 195 -19.40 1.02 -8.39
C LEU A 195 -20.37 2.02 -9.02
N ARG A 196 -21.01 2.82 -8.18
CA ARG A 196 -21.67 4.05 -8.56
C ARG A 196 -21.01 5.18 -7.80
N ILE A 197 -20.46 6.15 -8.54
CA ILE A 197 -19.79 7.34 -8.00
C ILE A 197 -20.59 8.56 -8.45
N ASP A 198 -21.12 9.33 -7.51
CA ASP A 198 -21.99 10.49 -7.75
C ASP A 198 -23.14 10.20 -8.74
N GLY A 199 -23.75 9.02 -8.61
CA GLY A 199 -24.83 8.59 -9.51
C GLY A 199 -24.37 7.96 -10.83
N VAL A 200 -23.08 8.02 -11.17
CA VAL A 200 -22.52 7.45 -12.40
C VAL A 200 -22.02 6.03 -12.14
N GLU A 201 -22.55 5.06 -12.88
CA GLU A 201 -22.03 3.69 -12.86
C GLU A 201 -20.63 3.63 -13.49
N VAL A 202 -19.73 2.91 -12.82
CA VAL A 202 -18.37 2.62 -13.26
C VAL A 202 -18.25 1.11 -13.39
N ASP A 203 -18.00 0.66 -14.62
CA ASP A 203 -17.66 -0.74 -14.89
C ASP A 203 -16.24 -1.02 -14.42
N LEU A 204 -16.07 -2.16 -13.74
CA LEU A 204 -14.79 -2.61 -13.22
C LEU A 204 -14.18 -3.72 -14.07
N ASP A 205 -14.80 -4.10 -15.19
CA ASP A 205 -14.21 -5.11 -16.07
C ASP A 205 -12.81 -4.69 -16.54
N GLY A 206 -11.85 -5.59 -16.33
CA GLY A 206 -10.43 -5.35 -16.62
C GLY A 206 -9.69 -4.42 -15.63
N ALA A 207 -10.36 -3.90 -14.60
CA ALA A 207 -9.75 -3.04 -13.58
C ALA A 207 -8.71 -3.80 -12.74
N LEU A 208 -7.74 -3.04 -12.24
CA LEU A 208 -6.69 -3.55 -11.37
C LEU A 208 -6.67 -2.74 -10.07
N ALA A 209 -6.50 -3.42 -8.95
CA ALA A 209 -6.32 -2.79 -7.66
C ALA A 209 -4.92 -3.05 -7.09
N SER A 210 -4.42 -2.08 -6.36
CA SER A 210 -3.39 -2.27 -5.36
C SER A 210 -4.02 -2.08 -3.98
N LEU A 211 -3.70 -2.97 -3.05
CA LEU A 211 -4.11 -2.93 -1.66
C LEU A 211 -2.86 -2.89 -0.81
N GLU A 212 -2.79 -1.90 0.06
CA GLU A 212 -1.71 -1.70 1.01
C GLU A 212 -2.28 -1.82 2.42
N TYR A 213 -1.69 -2.70 3.23
CA TYR A 213 -1.97 -2.75 4.66
C TYR A 213 -0.80 -2.17 5.44
N THR A 214 -1.08 -1.33 6.42
CA THR A 214 -0.07 -0.88 7.38
C THR A 214 -0.51 -1.11 8.81
N ASN A 215 0.44 -1.53 9.65
CA ASN A 215 0.26 -1.63 11.09
C ASN A 215 1.55 -1.20 11.80
N ALA A 216 1.49 -0.02 12.42
CA ALA A 216 2.68 0.65 12.92
C ALA A 216 2.45 1.34 14.27
N PHE A 217 3.53 1.50 15.02
CA PHE A 217 3.56 2.36 16.21
C PHE A 217 4.31 3.66 15.90
N HIS A 218 3.56 4.70 15.56
CA HIS A 218 4.12 5.99 15.20
C HIS A 218 4.16 6.93 16.41
N GLU A 219 5.32 7.55 16.60
CA GLU A 219 5.54 8.61 17.58
C GLU A 219 5.70 9.94 16.85
N GLY A 220 5.08 11.01 17.37
CA GLY A 220 5.18 12.33 16.75
C GLY A 220 4.50 12.43 15.39
N LEU A 221 5.13 13.17 14.48
CA LEU A 221 4.62 13.53 13.15
C LEU A 221 5.59 12.97 12.08
N PRO A 222 5.63 11.64 11.86
CA PRO A 222 6.58 11.09 10.92
C PRO A 222 6.33 11.63 9.51
N THR A 223 7.41 11.83 8.78
CA THR A 223 7.34 12.26 7.38
C THR A 223 7.77 11.14 6.46
N TRP A 224 6.97 10.88 5.43
CA TRP A 224 7.29 9.91 4.40
C TRP A 224 6.56 10.23 3.11
N ARG A 225 7.09 9.68 2.02
CA ARG A 225 6.49 9.71 0.70
C ARG A 225 6.24 8.28 0.25
N THR A 226 5.10 8.07 -0.38
CA THR A 226 4.74 6.78 -0.98
C THR A 226 4.30 7.03 -2.41
N VAL A 227 4.63 6.11 -3.31
CA VAL A 227 4.17 6.06 -4.67
C VAL A 227 3.61 4.67 -4.91
N LEU A 228 2.39 4.60 -5.43
CA LEU A 228 1.75 3.36 -5.86
C LEU A 228 1.22 3.60 -7.26
N GLY A 229 1.67 2.77 -8.21
CA GLY A 229 1.23 2.84 -9.60
C GLY A 229 0.75 1.47 -10.07
N THR A 230 -0.25 1.46 -10.93
CA THR A 230 -0.74 0.24 -11.57
C THR A 230 -1.11 0.56 -13.01
N GLY A 231 -0.80 -0.37 -13.91
CA GLY A 231 -1.05 -0.18 -15.33
C GLY A 231 -0.97 -1.49 -16.11
N ARG A 232 -0.94 -1.33 -17.42
CA ARG A 232 -0.73 -2.44 -18.36
C ARG A 232 0.30 -2.01 -19.39
N THR A 233 1.17 -2.93 -19.77
CA THR A 233 2.14 -2.71 -20.84
C THR A 233 1.42 -2.59 -22.19
N ALA A 234 2.13 -2.20 -23.25
CA ALA A 234 1.60 -2.25 -24.62
C ALA A 234 1.10 -3.66 -25.01
N GLY A 235 1.75 -4.71 -24.49
CA GLY A 235 1.33 -6.11 -24.61
C GLY A 235 0.18 -6.52 -23.69
N ARG A 236 -0.43 -5.57 -22.97
CA ARG A 236 -1.54 -5.71 -22.00
C ARG A 236 -1.22 -6.47 -20.72
N ALA A 237 0.02 -6.90 -20.51
CA ALA A 237 0.45 -7.53 -19.26
C ALA A 237 0.29 -6.52 -18.10
N PRO A 238 -0.35 -6.91 -16.99
CA PRO A 238 -0.49 -6.04 -15.83
C PRO A 238 0.88 -5.78 -15.19
N PHE A 239 1.08 -4.55 -14.73
CA PHE A 239 2.23 -4.20 -13.92
C PHE A 239 1.83 -3.24 -12.81
N ALA A 240 2.69 -3.18 -11.80
CA ALA A 240 2.57 -2.21 -10.73
C ALA A 240 3.95 -1.79 -10.24
N LEU A 241 3.98 -0.65 -9.54
CA LEU A 241 5.16 -0.19 -8.83
C LEU A 241 4.76 0.35 -7.47
N ALA A 242 5.61 0.11 -6.48
CA ALA A 242 5.48 0.67 -5.13
C ALA A 242 6.82 1.21 -4.71
N VAL A 243 6.86 2.47 -4.27
CA VAL A 243 8.08 3.10 -3.76
C VAL A 243 7.75 3.89 -2.51
N GLY A 244 8.48 3.66 -1.43
CA GLY A 244 8.40 4.39 -0.17
C GLY A 244 9.74 5.04 0.18
N SER A 245 9.68 6.24 0.74
CA SER A 245 10.86 6.90 1.31
C SER A 245 10.52 7.66 2.59
N GLY A 246 11.47 7.73 3.52
CA GLY A 246 11.31 8.43 4.80
C GLY A 246 11.07 7.48 5.97
N GLU A 247 10.35 7.96 6.99
CA GLU A 247 10.35 7.32 8.31
C GLU A 247 9.30 6.22 8.50
N ARG A 248 8.49 5.93 7.47
CA ARG A 248 7.37 4.98 7.55
C ARG A 248 7.81 3.64 8.12
N ASN A 249 8.79 3.01 7.47
CA ASN A 249 9.33 1.71 7.82
C ASN A 249 10.74 1.82 8.42
N ALA A 250 11.02 2.88 9.18
CA ALA A 250 12.30 3.09 9.85
C ALA A 250 13.54 3.03 8.92
N GLY A 251 13.42 3.59 7.72
CA GLY A 251 14.49 3.57 6.71
C GLY A 251 14.66 2.23 5.99
N GLN A 252 13.79 1.23 6.25
CA GLN A 252 13.73 0.04 5.42
C GLN A 252 13.28 0.40 4.01
N HIS A 253 13.89 -0.30 3.08
CA HIS A 253 13.71 -0.08 1.66
C HIS A 253 12.35 -0.58 1.18
N GLU A 254 11.66 0.28 0.44
CA GLU A 254 10.38 0.00 -0.20
C GLU A 254 10.52 0.49 -1.65
N ALA A 255 10.98 -0.37 -2.55
CA ALA A 255 10.90 -0.12 -4.00
C ALA A 255 10.80 -1.45 -4.74
N ALA A 256 9.64 -1.69 -5.35
CA ALA A 256 9.39 -2.92 -6.09
C ALA A 256 8.57 -2.63 -7.35
N VAL A 257 8.84 -3.43 -8.39
CA VAL A 257 8.06 -3.50 -9.62
C VAL A 257 7.49 -4.90 -9.74
N TRP A 258 6.22 -4.99 -10.09
CA TRP A 258 5.56 -6.23 -10.45
C TRP A 258 5.26 -6.21 -11.93
N LEU A 259 5.58 -7.29 -12.63
CA LEU A 259 5.23 -7.48 -14.03
C LEU A 259 4.92 -8.94 -14.27
N ASP A 260 3.72 -9.21 -14.79
CA ASP A 260 3.31 -10.56 -15.19
C ASP A 260 3.48 -11.63 -14.08
N GLY A 261 3.11 -11.27 -12.84
CA GLY A 261 3.19 -12.15 -11.68
C GLY A 261 4.55 -12.18 -10.97
N GLU A 262 5.61 -11.70 -11.61
CA GLU A 262 6.96 -11.61 -11.04
C GLU A 262 7.17 -10.30 -10.29
N VAL A 263 8.01 -10.33 -9.25
CA VAL A 263 8.41 -9.14 -8.48
C VAL A 263 9.91 -8.91 -8.59
N VAL A 264 10.28 -7.65 -8.80
CA VAL A 264 11.67 -7.19 -8.82
C VAL A 264 11.81 -6.13 -7.76
N ALA A 265 12.58 -6.43 -6.72
CA ALA A 265 12.98 -5.42 -5.75
C ALA A 265 14.14 -4.60 -6.32
N SER A 266 14.08 -3.28 -6.13
CA SER A 266 15.14 -2.36 -6.55
C SER A 266 16.05 -2.01 -5.38
N GLU A 267 17.14 -1.30 -5.65
CA GLU A 267 17.81 -0.50 -4.62
C GLU A 267 16.93 0.72 -4.23
N PRO A 268 17.30 1.48 -3.18
CA PRO A 268 16.59 2.71 -2.80
C PRO A 268 16.41 3.70 -3.96
N VAL A 269 15.15 4.08 -4.17
CA VAL A 269 14.74 5.06 -5.18
C VAL A 269 14.36 6.36 -4.47
N GLY A 270 14.94 7.47 -4.92
CA GLY A 270 14.63 8.79 -4.40
C GLY A 270 13.27 9.27 -4.91
N ILE A 271 12.44 9.82 -4.00
CA ILE A 271 11.16 10.44 -4.35
C ILE A 271 11.26 11.95 -4.14
N TRP A 272 11.16 12.70 -5.22
CA TRP A 272 11.32 14.15 -5.24
C TRP A 272 10.07 14.81 -5.78
N ARG A 273 9.79 16.04 -5.35
CA ARG A 273 8.74 16.86 -5.91
C ARG A 273 9.32 18.23 -6.26
N ARG A 274 9.16 18.64 -7.52
CA ARG A 274 9.61 19.94 -8.04
C ARG A 274 8.55 20.51 -8.97
N GLU A 275 8.18 21.77 -8.77
CA GLU A 275 7.29 22.51 -9.69
C GLU A 275 5.97 21.79 -10.00
N GLY A 276 5.41 21.06 -9.03
CA GLY A 276 4.14 20.34 -9.18
C GLY A 276 4.25 18.93 -9.76
N SER A 277 5.42 18.52 -10.27
CA SER A 277 5.70 17.16 -10.74
C SER A 277 6.51 16.37 -9.73
N TRP A 278 6.31 15.06 -9.72
CA TRP A 278 7.05 14.10 -8.91
C TRP A 278 8.09 13.38 -9.77
N ARG A 279 9.23 13.04 -9.18
CA ARG A 279 10.31 12.29 -9.81
C ARG A 279 10.70 11.10 -8.94
N LEU A 280 10.83 9.95 -9.57
CA LEU A 280 11.43 8.75 -9.00
C LEU A 280 12.75 8.49 -9.73
N GLU A 281 13.85 8.55 -9.00
CA GLU A 281 15.20 8.47 -9.58
C GLU A 281 16.11 7.57 -8.74
N GLY A 282 16.88 6.71 -9.43
CA GLY A 282 17.87 5.81 -8.80
C GLY A 282 17.93 4.44 -9.48
N SER A 283 19.10 3.82 -9.55
CA SER A 283 19.31 2.41 -9.98
C SER A 283 18.47 1.95 -11.19
N GLY A 284 18.45 2.76 -12.24
CA GLY A 284 17.71 2.48 -13.49
C GLY A 284 16.27 3.01 -13.55
N TRP A 285 15.79 3.64 -12.48
CA TRP A 285 14.53 4.40 -12.47
C TRP A 285 14.77 5.82 -12.97
N ASP A 286 13.99 6.20 -13.98
CA ASP A 286 13.76 7.59 -14.38
C ASP A 286 12.27 7.71 -14.72
N VAL A 287 11.50 8.08 -13.71
CA VAL A 287 10.05 8.19 -13.84
C VAL A 287 9.59 9.56 -13.38
N ARG A 288 8.76 10.18 -14.19
CA ARG A 288 7.99 11.37 -13.86
C ARG A 288 6.57 10.95 -13.50
N PHE A 289 6.01 11.58 -12.48
CA PHE A 289 4.58 11.53 -12.21
C PHE A 289 3.97 12.93 -12.30
N THR A 290 2.92 13.02 -13.09
CA THR A 290 2.17 14.26 -13.33
C THR A 290 0.82 14.14 -12.65
N ALA A 291 0.63 14.94 -11.59
CA ALA A 291 -0.62 14.97 -10.87
C ALA A 291 -1.72 15.64 -11.70
N VAL A 292 -2.88 15.02 -11.73
CA VAL A 292 -4.12 15.56 -12.31
C VAL A 292 -4.98 16.18 -11.21
N ASP A 293 -5.01 15.54 -10.04
CA ASP A 293 -5.74 16.04 -8.87
C ASP A 293 -4.92 15.88 -7.58
N VAL A 294 -5.26 16.64 -6.56
CA VAL A 294 -4.68 16.57 -5.22
C VAL A 294 -5.75 16.69 -4.16
N THR A 295 -5.70 15.77 -3.21
CA THR A 295 -6.50 15.83 -2.00
C THR A 295 -5.60 16.04 -0.78
N ARG A 296 -6.08 16.80 0.19
CA ARG A 296 -5.34 17.08 1.43
C ARG A 296 -6.20 16.77 2.63
N GLU A 297 -5.63 16.02 3.55
CA GLU A 297 -6.25 15.63 4.82
C GLU A 297 -5.53 16.32 5.98
N PRO A 298 -5.95 17.52 6.42
CA PRO A 298 -5.39 18.13 7.62
C PRO A 298 -5.98 17.48 8.88
N VAL A 299 -5.12 16.88 9.69
CA VAL A 299 -5.38 16.38 11.04
C VAL A 299 -4.81 17.36 12.06
N ARG A 300 -5.70 18.09 12.72
CA ARG A 300 -5.31 18.96 13.85
C ARG A 300 -4.97 18.10 15.07
N ARG A 301 -3.77 18.29 15.62
CA ARG A 301 -3.32 17.72 16.89
C ARG A 301 -3.02 18.85 17.87
N PRO A 302 -2.97 18.59 19.19
CA PRO A 302 -2.66 19.61 20.20
C PRO A 302 -1.32 20.35 19.98
N PHE A 303 -0.39 19.77 19.21
CA PHE A 303 0.96 20.31 18.98
C PHE A 303 1.25 20.62 17.49
N GLY A 304 0.22 20.77 16.65
CA GLY A 304 0.38 21.13 15.24
C GLY A 304 -0.64 20.46 14.32
N THR A 305 -0.57 20.79 13.03
CA THR A 305 -1.37 20.13 11.99
C THR A 305 -0.47 19.17 11.23
N THR A 306 -0.82 17.89 11.25
CA THR A 306 -0.28 16.90 10.31
C THR A 306 -1.29 16.58 9.27
N GLY A 307 -0.89 15.93 8.20
CA GLY A 307 -1.85 15.41 7.27
C GLY A 307 -1.23 14.54 6.22
N VAL A 308 -2.11 14.10 5.34
CA VAL A 308 -1.73 13.36 4.14
C VAL A 308 -2.20 14.16 2.95
N SER A 309 -1.27 14.48 2.06
CA SER A 309 -1.61 14.95 0.73
C SER A 309 -1.44 13.79 -0.24
N ARG A 310 -2.45 13.54 -1.07
CA ARG A 310 -2.43 12.50 -2.10
C ARG A 310 -2.66 13.14 -3.44
N TRP A 311 -1.83 12.80 -4.40
CA TRP A 311 -1.93 13.22 -5.77
C TRP A 311 -2.33 12.02 -6.60
N VAL A 312 -3.37 12.16 -7.40
CA VAL A 312 -3.78 11.18 -8.41
C VAL A 312 -3.23 11.65 -9.75
N GLY A 313 -2.72 10.74 -10.57
CA GLY A 313 -2.11 11.13 -11.83
C GLY A 313 -1.55 9.96 -12.63
N ALA A 314 -0.69 10.31 -13.57
CA ALA A 314 -0.08 9.38 -14.52
C ALA A 314 1.44 9.37 -14.44
N PHE A 315 2.02 8.21 -14.71
CA PHE A 315 3.45 7.98 -14.79
C PHE A 315 3.95 8.07 -16.24
N GLU A 316 5.21 8.48 -16.39
CA GLU A 316 5.94 8.55 -17.66
C GLU A 316 7.40 8.19 -17.39
N GLY A 317 7.97 7.26 -18.15
CA GLY A 317 9.38 6.89 -18.04
C GLY A 317 9.62 5.39 -17.92
N LEU A 318 10.81 5.04 -17.44
CA LEU A 318 11.31 3.67 -17.41
C LEU A 318 11.67 3.22 -16.00
N VAL A 319 11.43 1.95 -15.71
CA VAL A 319 11.84 1.27 -14.47
C VAL A 319 12.52 -0.06 -14.78
N PRO A 320 13.38 -0.59 -13.90
CA PRO A 320 13.84 -1.97 -14.00
C PRO A 320 12.67 -2.96 -13.86
N GLY A 321 12.62 -3.96 -14.72
CA GLY A 321 11.67 -5.05 -14.70
C GLY A 321 12.35 -6.42 -14.87
N PRO A 322 11.59 -7.53 -14.77
CA PRO A 322 12.15 -8.89 -14.78
C PRO A 322 12.94 -9.26 -16.04
N THR A 323 12.65 -8.62 -17.17
CA THR A 323 13.24 -8.94 -18.48
C THR A 323 14.02 -7.77 -19.10
N GLY A 324 14.21 -6.68 -18.36
CA GLY A 324 14.85 -5.45 -18.84
C GLY A 324 14.13 -4.20 -18.35
N LEU A 325 14.26 -3.09 -19.09
CA LEU A 325 13.53 -1.86 -18.75
C LEU A 325 12.05 -2.00 -19.12
N LEU A 326 11.19 -1.62 -18.19
CA LEU A 326 9.75 -1.54 -18.34
C LEU A 326 9.34 -0.07 -18.55
N ASP A 327 8.64 0.19 -19.65
CA ASP A 327 7.98 1.47 -19.88
C ASP A 327 6.70 1.56 -19.07
N VAL A 328 6.65 2.53 -18.16
CA VAL A 328 5.50 2.79 -17.27
C VAL A 328 4.64 3.95 -17.76
N THR A 329 4.87 4.43 -18.98
CA THR A 329 4.14 5.56 -19.55
C THR A 329 2.65 5.27 -19.69
N GLY A 330 1.84 6.16 -19.13
CA GLY A 330 0.38 6.03 -19.12
C GLY A 330 -0.17 5.18 -17.97
N ALA A 331 0.69 4.55 -17.15
CA ALA A 331 0.23 3.95 -15.89
C ALA A 331 -0.40 5.03 -15.03
N ARG A 332 -1.38 4.65 -14.21
CA ARG A 332 -2.02 5.58 -13.27
C ARG A 332 -1.80 5.13 -11.84
N GLY A 333 -1.99 6.06 -10.92
CA GLY A 333 -1.92 5.77 -9.50
C GLY A 333 -1.74 7.02 -8.68
N ILE A 334 -0.99 6.90 -7.59
CA ILE A 334 -0.83 7.96 -6.61
C ILE A 334 0.63 8.24 -6.26
N CYS A 335 0.86 9.50 -5.89
CA CYS A 335 1.92 9.89 -4.96
C CYS A 335 1.27 10.40 -3.68
N ALA A 336 1.84 10.09 -2.53
CA ALA A 336 1.38 10.56 -1.23
C ALA A 336 2.52 11.19 -0.44
N LEU A 337 2.21 12.25 0.29
CA LEU A 337 3.09 12.88 1.27
C LEU A 337 2.39 12.85 2.62
N HIS A 338 2.99 12.17 3.58
CA HIS A 338 2.59 12.18 4.96
C HIS A 338 3.54 13.10 5.72
N GLY A 339 3.00 14.02 6.51
CA GLY A 339 3.83 14.95 7.27
C GLY A 339 3.08 16.21 7.72
N SER A 340 3.84 17.24 8.09
CA SER A 340 3.28 18.58 8.28
C SER A 340 2.77 19.10 6.93
N VAL A 341 1.49 19.51 6.91
CA VAL A 341 0.81 20.05 5.71
C VAL A 341 0.87 21.56 5.72
#